data_AF-A0A803QUY8-F1
#
_entry.id   AF-A0A803QUY8-F1
#
_cell.length_a   1.000
_cell.length_b   1.000
_cell.length_c   1.000
_cell.angle_alpha   90.00
_cell.angle_beta   90.00
_cell.angle_gamma   90.00
#
_symmetry.space_group_name_H-M   'P 1'
#
loop_
_entity.id
_entity.type
_entity.pdbx_description
1 polymer ?
#
loop_
_entity_poly.entity_id
_entity_poly.type
_entity_poly.pdbx_seq_one_letter_code
_entity_poly.pdbx_strand_id
1 'polypeptide(L)'
;MSFSQHGPRAVCILSANGAISNVTLRQPATSGGTVTYEGRFEILSLSGSFLLTENGGQRSRTGGLSVSLSGPDGRVLGGGVAGLLMAATPVQVHVL
;
A
#
# COMPACT_ATOMS: atom_id res chain seq x y z
N MET A 1 -16.20 0.42 2.89
CA MET A 1 -16.11 1.90 2.91
C MET A 1 -14.69 2.30 2.54
N SER A 2 -14.50 3.39 1.79
CA SER A 2 -13.17 3.87 1.39
C SER A 2 -12.93 5.25 2.00
N PHE A 3 -11.90 5.37 2.84
CA PHE A 3 -11.62 6.57 3.65
C PHE A 3 -11.35 7.82 2.81
N SER A 4 -10.80 7.66 1.60
CA SER A 4 -10.38 8.77 0.75
C SER A 4 -11.43 9.24 -0.26
N GLN A 5 -12.61 8.62 -0.36
CA GLN A 5 -13.55 8.89 -1.47
C GLN A 5 -14.49 10.09 -1.26
N HIS A 6 -14.39 10.83 -0.16
CA HIS A 6 -15.26 11.97 0.12
C HIS A 6 -14.65 13.32 -0.29
N GLY A 7 -14.38 13.52 -1.59
CA GLY A 7 -13.79 14.74 -2.15
C GLY A 7 -12.25 14.72 -2.29
N PRO A 8 -11.61 15.80 -2.76
CA PRO A 8 -10.16 15.89 -2.87
C PRO A 8 -9.51 15.74 -1.50
N ARG A 9 -8.74 14.66 -1.31
CA ARG A 9 -8.13 14.34 -0.02
C ARG A 9 -6.68 13.98 -0.20
N ALA A 10 -5.83 14.73 0.50
CA ALA A 10 -4.50 14.28 0.82
C ALA A 10 -4.61 13.23 1.94
N VAL A 11 -3.92 12.10 1.76
CA VAL A 11 -3.77 11.10 2.82
C VAL A 11 -2.28 10.87 3.01
N CYS A 12 -1.82 10.95 4.25
CA CYS A 12 -0.48 10.54 4.63
C CYS A 12 -0.59 9.39 5.63
N ILE A 13 -0.04 8.24 5.26
CA ILE A 13 0.06 7.06 6.13
C ILE A 13 1.41 7.12 6.82
N LEU A 14 1.40 7.16 8.16
CA LEU A 14 2.60 7.14 8.97
C LEU A 14 3.03 5.71 9.29
N SER A 15 2.07 4.85 9.62
CA SER A 15 2.29 3.45 9.97
C SER A 15 1.01 2.62 9.76
N ALA A 16 1.16 1.31 9.66
CA ALA A 16 0.07 0.37 9.83
C ALA A 16 0.53 -0.89 10.57
N ASN A 17 -0.42 -1.57 11.23
CA ASN A 17 -0.19 -2.82 11.93
C ASN A 17 -1.30 -3.83 11.59
N GLY A 18 -0.94 -5.08 11.40
CA GLY A 18 -1.81 -6.17 10.96
C GLY A 18 -1.14 -7.01 9.87
N ALA A 19 -1.92 -7.88 9.24
CA ALA A 19 -1.44 -8.78 8.20
C ALA A 19 -2.15 -8.54 6.87
N ILE A 20 -1.45 -8.81 5.78
CA ILE A 20 -1.97 -8.78 4.40
C ILE A 20 -1.98 -10.18 3.78
N SER A 21 -2.83 -10.38 2.78
CA SER A 21 -2.92 -11.61 1.99
C SER A 21 -2.33 -11.46 0.58
N ASN A 22 -2.21 -10.23 0.09
CA ASN A 22 -1.53 -9.94 -1.16
C ASN A 22 -0.93 -8.53 -1.20
N VAL A 23 0.13 -8.38 -1.99
CA VAL A 23 0.70 -7.07 -2.33
C VAL A 23 1.30 -7.10 -3.73
N THR A 24 1.12 -6.02 -4.49
CA THR A 24 1.89 -5.78 -5.71
C THR A 24 2.97 -4.74 -5.45
N LEU A 25 4.24 -5.12 -5.61
CA LEU A 25 5.41 -4.27 -5.41
C LEU A 25 6.07 -3.88 -6.74
N ARG A 26 6.59 -2.64 -6.80
CA ARG A 26 7.48 -2.18 -7.87
C ARG A 26 8.82 -2.87 -7.73
N GLN A 27 9.28 -3.52 -8.79
CA GLN A 27 10.61 -4.13 -8.82
C GLN A 27 11.68 -3.07 -9.07
N PRO A 28 12.70 -2.94 -8.20
CA PRO A 28 13.80 -2.00 -8.44
C PRO A 28 14.67 -2.36 -9.65
N ALA A 29 14.75 -3.65 -9.99
CA ALA A 29 15.69 -4.18 -10.97
C ALA A 29 15.13 -4.30 -12.40
N THR A 30 13.88 -3.92 -12.63
CA THR A 30 13.24 -4.00 -13.95
C THR A 30 12.78 -2.62 -14.39
N SER A 31 12.68 -2.40 -15.71
CA SER A 31 12.29 -1.13 -16.33
C SER A 31 10.81 -0.76 -16.07
N GLY A 32 10.42 -0.64 -14.80
CA GLY A 32 9.05 -0.37 -14.35
C GLY A 32 8.19 -1.62 -14.13
N GLY A 33 8.79 -2.81 -14.01
CA GLY A 33 8.04 -4.04 -13.73
C GLY A 33 7.45 -4.08 -12.33
N THR A 34 6.41 -4.88 -12.16
CA THR A 34 5.77 -5.13 -10.86
C THR A 34 5.68 -6.62 -10.61
N VAL A 35 5.70 -7.01 -9.34
CA VAL A 35 5.48 -8.39 -8.90
C VAL A 35 4.41 -8.42 -7.84
N THR A 36 3.48 -9.36 -7.99
CA THR A 36 2.47 -9.65 -6.98
C THR A 36 2.95 -10.82 -6.12
N TYR A 37 2.93 -10.61 -4.81
CA TYR A 37 3.18 -11.62 -3.80
C TYR A 37 1.85 -12.00 -3.17
N GLU A 38 1.56 -13.29 -3.12
CA GLU A 38 0.38 -13.86 -2.47
C GLU A 38 0.80 -14.73 -1.29
N GLY A 39 0.01 -14.69 -0.23
CA GLY A 39 0.31 -15.35 1.03
C GLY A 39 0.08 -14.43 2.21
N ARG A 40 0.15 -14.96 3.43
CA ARG A 40 0.00 -14.15 4.63
C ARG A 40 1.33 -13.52 5.01
N PHE A 41 1.36 -12.19 5.08
CA PHE A 41 2.53 -11.43 5.51
C PHE A 41 2.15 -10.44 6.60
N GLU A 42 2.98 -10.35 7.64
CA GLU A 42 2.80 -9.36 8.70
C GLU A 42 3.42 -8.02 8.27
N ILE A 43 2.72 -6.91 8.56
CA ILE A 43 3.19 -5.56 8.23
C ILE A 43 4.25 -5.15 9.25
N LEU A 44 5.48 -4.99 8.78
CA LEU A 44 6.57 -4.41 9.59
C LEU A 44 6.56 -2.89 9.52
N SER A 45 6.31 -2.35 8.33
CA SER A 45 6.12 -0.92 8.12
C SER A 45 5.25 -0.66 6.89
N LEU A 46 4.41 0.36 6.96
CA LEU A 46 3.66 0.91 5.83
C LEU A 46 3.65 2.41 5.97
N SER A 47 4.16 3.13 4.97
CA SER A 47 4.20 4.59 5.00
C SER A 47 4.08 5.18 3.60
N GLY A 48 3.81 6.48 3.55
CA GLY A 48 3.78 7.25 2.31
C GLY A 48 2.56 8.14 2.24
N SER A 49 2.43 8.87 1.14
CA SER A 49 1.35 9.82 0.97
C SER A 49 0.80 9.75 -0.45
N PHE A 50 -0.48 10.06 -0.58
CA PHE A 50 -1.10 10.22 -1.87
C PHE A 50 -2.15 11.31 -1.86
N LEU A 51 -2.28 11.96 -3.00
CA LEU A 51 -3.32 12.94 -3.28
C LEU A 51 -4.33 12.29 -4.20
N LEU A 52 -5.58 12.17 -3.76
CA LEU A 52 -6.69 11.81 -4.63
C LEU A 52 -7.33 13.10 -5.14
N THR A 53 -7.28 13.31 -6.46
CA THR A 53 -7.94 14.44 -7.12
C THR A 53 -9.05 13.91 -8.02
N GLU A 54 -10.18 14.63 -8.04
CA GLU A 54 -11.30 14.35 -8.94
C GLU A 54 -11.52 15.59 -9.80
N ASN A 55 -11.29 15.46 -11.10
CA ASN A 55 -11.49 16.55 -12.05
C ASN A 55 -12.36 16.05 -13.20
N GLY A 56 -13.56 16.61 -13.36
CA GLY A 56 -14.46 16.28 -14.47
C GLY A 56 -14.82 14.79 -14.59
N GLY A 57 -14.92 14.06 -13.48
CA GLY A 57 -15.24 12.62 -13.45
C GLY A 57 -14.04 11.68 -13.63
N GLN A 58 -12.84 12.22 -13.91
CA GLN A 58 -11.58 11.47 -13.88
C GLN A 58 -10.97 11.54 -12.47
N ARG A 59 -10.71 10.37 -11.87
CA ARG A 59 -9.94 10.24 -10.62
C ARG A 59 -8.47 10.03 -10.94
N SER A 60 -7.62 10.90 -10.40
CA SER A 60 -6.18 10.75 -10.46
C SER A 60 -5.60 10.57 -9.05
N ARG A 61 -4.54 9.76 -8.96
CA ARG A 61 -3.77 9.56 -7.74
C ARG A 61 -2.31 9.89 -7.98
N THR A 62 -1.79 10.86 -7.24
CA THR A 62 -0.35 11.19 -7.22
C THR A 62 0.25 10.76 -5.89
N GLY A 63 1.53 10.39 -5.87
CA GLY A 63 2.22 9.86 -4.70
C GLY A 63 2.23 8.34 -4.67
N GLY A 64 2.49 7.75 -3.50
CA GLY A 64 2.62 6.31 -3.37
C GLY A 64 2.86 5.87 -1.93
N LEU A 65 2.72 4.56 -1.73
CA LEU A 65 3.02 3.90 -0.48
C LEU A 65 4.25 3.02 -0.65
N SER A 66 5.00 2.87 0.44
CA SER A 66 6.10 1.93 0.58
C SER A 66 5.80 1.01 1.75
N VAL A 67 6.18 -0.26 1.63
CA VAL A 67 5.88 -1.28 2.62
C VAL A 67 7.08 -2.19 2.85
N SER A 68 7.22 -2.69 4.08
CA SER A 68 8.08 -3.82 4.45
C SER A 68 7.24 -4.86 5.17
N LEU A 69 7.44 -6.13 4.81
CA LEU A 69 6.56 -7.24 5.15
C LEU A 69 7.40 -8.45 5.54
N SER A 70 7.00 -9.19 6.57
CA SER A 70 7.62 -10.47 6.91
C SER A 70 6.72 -11.65 6.52
N GLY A 71 7.30 -12.61 5.80
CA GLY A 71 6.70 -13.91 5.55
C GLY A 71 6.81 -14.84 6.76
N PRO A 72 6.04 -15.94 6.77
CA PRO A 72 6.07 -16.93 7.84
C PRO A 72 7.40 -17.69 7.94
N ASP A 73 8.22 -17.66 6.88
CA ASP A 73 9.57 -18.23 6.83
C ASP A 73 10.65 -17.26 7.33
N GLY A 74 10.25 -16.11 7.88
CA GLY A 74 11.17 -15.07 8.39
C GLY A 74 11.79 -14.20 7.30
N ARG A 75 11.46 -14.41 6.02
CA ARG A 75 11.95 -13.55 4.94
C ARG A 75 11.26 -12.21 4.97
N VAL A 76 12.02 -11.16 4.69
CA VAL A 76 11.49 -9.80 4.55
C VAL A 76 11.44 -9.42 3.08
N LEU A 77 10.29 -8.88 2.67
CA LEU A 77 10.07 -8.31 1.35
C LEU A 77 9.61 -6.86 1.50
N GLY A 78 9.94 -6.01 0.54
CA GLY A 78 9.58 -4.60 0.62
C GLY A 78 9.78 -3.86 -0.68
N GLY A 79 9.19 -2.67 -0.75
CA GLY A 79 9.24 -1.82 -1.92
C GLY A 79 8.05 -0.88 -2.02
N GLY A 80 7.98 -0.19 -3.16
CA GLY A 80 6.85 0.68 -3.46
C GLY A 80 5.62 -0.11 -3.88
N VAL A 81 4.47 0.16 -3.28
CA VAL A 81 3.19 -0.48 -3.63
C VAL A 81 2.73 0.04 -4.99
N ALA A 82 2.54 -0.87 -5.94
CA ALA A 82 2.16 -0.58 -7.32
C ALA A 82 0.68 -0.89 -7.63
N GLY A 83 0.00 -1.62 -6.76
CA GLY A 83 -1.35 -2.10 -6.98
C GLY A 83 -2.14 -2.29 -5.69
N LEU A 84 -2.89 -3.38 -5.61
CA LEU A 84 -3.70 -3.72 -4.45
C LEU A 84 -2.81 -4.12 -3.26
N LEU A 85 -3.27 -3.79 -2.06
CA LEU A 85 -2.75 -4.26 -0.79
C LEU A 85 -3.95 -4.79 0.01
N MET A 86 -4.17 -6.10 0.00
CA MET A 86 -5.35 -6.71 0.60
C MET A 86 -5.05 -7.19 2.02
N ALA A 87 -5.90 -6.79 2.97
CA ALA A 87 -5.78 -7.21 4.35
C ALA A 87 -6.15 -8.69 4.53
N ALA A 88 -5.36 -9.44 5.30
CA ALA A 88 -5.67 -10.79 5.78
C ALA A 88 -6.35 -10.77 7.15
N THR A 89 -6.09 -9.72 7.94
CA THR A 89 -6.66 -9.50 9.28
C THR A 89 -7.12 -8.05 9.40
N PRO A 90 -7.83 -7.64 10.47
CA PRO A 90 -8.04 -6.22 10.74
C PRO A 90 -6.69 -5.47 10.76
N VAL A 91 -6.55 -4.46 9.90
CA VAL A 91 -5.34 -3.62 9.82
C VAL A 91 -5.65 -2.26 10.44
N GLN A 92 -4.87 -1.87 11.45
CA GLN A 92 -4.89 -0.54 12.00
C GLN A 92 -3.96 0.35 11.19
N VAL A 93 -4.46 1.50 10.72
CA VAL A 93 -3.68 2.47 9.95
C VAL A 93 -3.65 3.79 10.70
N HIS A 94 -2.47 4.37 10.85
CA HIS A 94 -2.31 5.73 11.37
C HIS A 94 -2.13 6.69 10.21
N VAL A 95 -3.05 7.64 10.11
CA VAL A 95 -3.08 8.68 9.07
C VAL A 95 -2.99 10.07 9.71
N LEU A 96 -2.40 11.02 8.98
CA LEU A 96 -2.43 12.47 9.29
C LEU A 96 -3.63 13.15 8.63
#